data_AF-A0A354F2U3-F1
#
_entry.id   AF-A0A354F2U3-F1
#
_cell.length_a   1.000
_cell.length_b   1.000
_cell.length_c   1.000
_cell.angle_alpha   90.00
_cell.angle_beta   90.00
_cell.angle_gamma   90.00
#
_symmetry.space_group_name_H-M   'P 1'
#
loop_
_entity.id
_entity.type
_entity.pdbx_description
1 polymer ?
#
loop_
_entity_poly.entity_id
_entity_poly.type
_entity_poly.pdbx_seq_one_letter_code
_entity_poly.pdbx_strand_id
1 'polypeptide(L)' 'TAHTSYPVPFILVDDERKGAKLREGILADIAPTMLEMLGLPVPKEMEGKSLIIA' A
#
# COMPACT_ATOMS: atom_id res chain seq x y z
N THR A 1 -21.01 20.00 6.32
CA THR A 1 -19.58 19.91 6.72
C THR A 1 -19.16 18.46 6.96
N ALA A 2 -19.63 17.51 6.15
CA ALA A 2 -19.39 16.07 6.35
C ALA A 2 -18.22 15.56 5.49
N HIS A 3 -17.71 14.38 5.83
CA HIS A 3 -16.75 13.65 5.01
C HIS A 3 -17.38 13.14 3.70
N THR A 4 -16.52 12.73 2.77
CA THR A 4 -16.90 12.06 1.52
C THR A 4 -16.45 10.61 1.53
N SER A 5 -17.15 9.73 0.79
CA SER A 5 -16.75 8.33 0.59
C SER A 5 -15.97 8.12 -0.72
N TYR A 6 -15.40 9.18 -1.28
CA TYR A 6 -14.60 9.07 -2.50
C TYR A 6 -13.30 8.32 -2.25
N PRO A 7 -12.78 7.61 -3.27
CA PRO A 7 -11.42 7.09 -3.23
C PRO A 7 -10.41 8.19 -2.95
N VAL A 8 -9.31 7.80 -2.31
CA VAL A 8 -8.19 8.70 -1.99
C VAL A 8 -7.00 8.37 -2.89
N PRO A 9 -6.20 9.36 -3.30
CA PRO A 9 -4.97 9.10 -4.04
C PRO A 9 -3.95 8.39 -3.14
N PHE A 10 -3.20 7.46 -3.72
CA PHE A 10 -2.06 6.80 -3.09
C PHE A 10 -0.88 6.87 -4.05
N ILE A 11 0.27 7.35 -3.57
CA ILE A 11 1.45 7.63 -4.40
C ILE A 11 2.65 6.92 -3.78
N LEU A 12 3.32 6.07 -4.56
CA LEU A 12 4.60 5.48 -4.21
C LEU A 12 5.73 6.38 -4.71
N VAL A 13 6.61 6.83 -3.81
CA VAL A 13 7.81 7.60 -4.15
C VAL A 13 9.02 6.83 -3.65
N ASP A 14 9.72 6.20 -4.58
CA ASP A 14 10.89 5.36 -4.30
C ASP A 14 11.78 5.30 -5.54
N ASP A 15 13.06 5.65 -5.39
CA ASP A 15 14.01 5.69 -6.50
C ASP A 15 14.34 4.31 -7.07
N GLU A 16 14.32 3.27 -6.23
CA GLU A 16 14.61 1.89 -6.62
C GLU A 16 13.40 1.22 -7.30
N ARG A 17 12.20 1.77 -7.08
CA ARG A 17 10.92 1.18 -7.54
C ARG A 17 10.17 2.04 -8.56
N LYS A 18 10.89 2.77 -9.42
CA LYS A 18 10.30 3.60 -10.50
C LYS A 18 9.41 2.85 -11.49
N GLY A 19 9.61 1.54 -11.65
CA GLY A 19 8.79 0.69 -12.52
C GLY A 19 7.67 -0.06 -11.80
N ALA A 20 7.53 0.10 -10.48
CA ALA A 20 6.55 -0.64 -9.70
C ALA A 20 5.13 -0.27 -10.14
N LYS A 21 4.28 -1.28 -10.25
CA LYS A 21 2.85 -1.09 -10.47
C LYS A 21 2.14 -1.20 -9.13
N LEU A 22 1.05 -0.45 -9.00
CA LEU A 22 0.18 -0.49 -7.84
C LEU A 22 -1.17 -1.07 -8.27
N ARG A 23 -1.68 -2.01 -7.47
CA ARG A 23 -3.07 -2.48 -7.62
C ARG A 23 -4.03 -1.53 -6.91
N GLU A 24 -5.30 -1.60 -7.27
CA GLU A 24 -6.35 -1.00 -6.43
C GLU A 24 -6.44 -1.73 -5.08
N GLY A 25 -6.72 -0.97 -4.02
CA GLY A 25 -6.77 -1.52 -2.67
C GLY A 25 -7.47 -0.63 -1.67
N ILE A 26 -7.29 -0.96 -0.40
CA ILE A 26 -7.97 -0.33 0.74
C ILE A 26 -6.96 0.21 1.75
N LEU A 27 -7.43 1.00 2.73
CA LEU A 27 -6.54 1.59 3.74
C LEU A 27 -5.74 0.55 4.55
N ALA A 28 -6.29 -0.65 4.77
CA ALA A 28 -5.61 -1.74 5.47
C ALA A 28 -4.37 -2.27 4.73
N ASP A 29 -4.23 -1.98 3.44
CA ASP A 29 -3.12 -2.43 2.60
C ASP A 29 -1.85 -1.57 2.81
N ILE A 30 -1.97 -0.39 3.41
CA ILE A 30 -0.86 0.58 3.55
C ILE A 30 0.26 0.02 4.42
N ALA A 31 -0.05 -0.52 5.60
CA ALA A 31 0.97 -1.03 6.52
C ALA A 31 1.72 -2.25 5.96
N PRO A 32 1.06 -3.29 5.41
CA PRO A 32 1.73 -4.37 4.69
C PRO A 32 2.63 -3.88 3.54
N THR A 33 2.20 -2.86 2.78
CA THR A 33 3.00 -2.26 1.71
C THR A 33 4.29 -1.63 2.26
N MET A 34 4.19 -0.90 3.36
CA MET A 34 5.37 -0.29 4.02
C MET A 34 6.34 -1.36 4.54
N LEU A 35 5.83 -2.44 5.15
CA LEU A 35 6.68 -3.53 5.63
C LEU A 35 7.42 -4.21 4.48
N GLU A 36 6.77 -4.43 3.34
CA GLU A 36 7.43 -4.95 2.14
C GLU A 36 8.54 -4.01 1.64
N MET A 37 8.27 -2.69 1.58
CA MET A 37 9.28 -1.71 1.17
C MET A 37 10.52 -1.72 2.09
N LEU A 38 10.32 -1.95 3.38
CA LEU A 38 11.37 -2.06 4.39
C LEU A 38 12.05 -3.44 4.44
N GLY A 39 11.58 -4.42 3.66
CA GLY A 39 12.09 -5.79 3.70
C GLY A 39 11.77 -6.53 5.00
N LEU A 40 10.69 -6.13 5.70
CA LEU A 40 10.25 -6.71 6.96
C LEU A 40 9.13 -7.74 6.74
N PRO A 41 9.03 -8.78 7.59
CA PRO A 41 7.96 -9.74 7.50
C PRO A 41 6.61 -9.11 7.87
N VAL A 42 5.57 -9.44 7.11
CA VAL A 42 4.19 -9.07 7.44
C VAL A 42 3.63 -10.07 8.46
N PRO A 43 3.14 -9.61 9.63
CA PRO A 43 2.55 -10.49 10.65
C PRO A 43 1.24 -11.12 10.15
N LYS A 44 0.89 -12.30 10.67
CA LYS A 44 -0.27 -13.09 10.21
C LYS A 44 -1.61 -12.43 10.52
N GLU A 45 -1.63 -11.56 11.52
CA GLU A 45 -2.79 -10.80 11.96
C GLU A 45 -3.14 -9.65 10.99
N MET A 46 -2.20 -9.24 10.12
CA MET A 46 -2.49 -8.27 9.05
C MET A 46 -3.16 -8.97 7.87
N GLU A 47 -4.45 -8.71 7.70
CA GLU A 47 -5.24 -9.26 6.58
C GLU A 47 -5.07 -8.46 5.29
N GLY A 48 -4.62 -7.20 5.39
CA GLY A 48 -4.27 -6.36 4.26
C GLY A 48 -3.10 -6.95 3.47
N LYS A 49 -3.03 -6.62 2.19
CA LYS A 49 -1.98 -7.09 1.29
C LYS A 49 -1.25 -5.91 0.68
N SER A 50 0.04 -6.04 0.44
CA SER A 50 0.79 -4.98 -0.24
C SER A 50 0.12 -4.54 -1.54
N LEU A 51 0.21 -3.24 -1.81
CA LEU A 51 -0.28 -2.60 -3.02
C LEU A 51 0.72 -2.74 -4.17
N ILE A 52 2.00 -3.01 -3.88
CA ILE A 52 3.05 -3.19 -4.88
C ILE A 52 2.86 -4.54 -5.56
N ILE A 53 2.85 -4.53 -6.89
CA ILE A 53 2.84 -5.72 -7.73
C ILE A 53 4.03 -5.65 -8.71
N ALA A 54 4.60 -6.82 -9.02
CA ALA A 54 5.71 -6.96 -9.97
C ALA A 54 5.32 -6.55 -11.40
#